data_AF-A0AA35VEF6-F1
#
_entry.id   AF-A0AA35VEF6-F1
#
_cell.length_a   1.000
_cell.length_b   1.000
_cell.length_c   1.000
_cell.angle_alpha   90.00
_cell.angle_beta   90.00
_cell.angle_gamma   90.00
#
_symmetry.space_group_name_H-M   'P 1'
#
loop_
_entity.id
_entity.type
_entity.pdbx_description
1 polymer ?
#
loop_
_entity_poly.entity_id
_entity_poly.type
_entity_poly.pdbx_seq_one_letter_code
_entity_poly.pdbx_strand_id
1 'polypeptide(L)'
;MWREDQVVWPPYWTPTPLPDRQDDLPLAATLNKDENNAQKDSPLFRLSPEIRVRIYDLALQTVCDQDRAFGDRNFFKRPNLTGPRRIYTALLRTCRAVYAETWALPLINTSLVIHEGSDEDRPPNRPHSVMCPNKRLFYLQAWQLLLIGGVDMTFQQIRLENGGIEEWLRRLHHARGHAREIMRRVASEKHLGSQSLKDFVENSLIGVKIRALTVRVNRRDWWNWTNDPSTNSPERASRKRMIRVVQPNTPHDFGPYANDDAEPLLGEDCTLSFVLETFGPKAEELDYTVNQAKDWVFSIPSPSQEGQNRHVLGWNGQVRNESWERTVNEPHIAWLRKPVYSAIRNRIEVRVIQFIPKLAQD
;
A
#
# COMPACT_ATOMS: atom_id res chain seq x y z
N MET A 1 10.17 -21.72 3.11
CA MET A 1 9.29 -22.40 2.13
C MET A 1 7.85 -21.95 2.40
N TRP A 2 7.12 -21.51 1.37
CA TRP A 2 5.71 -21.11 1.50
C TRP A 2 4.83 -22.33 1.85
N ARG A 3 3.92 -22.22 2.83
CA ARG A 3 2.99 -23.32 3.23
C ARG A 3 1.57 -23.09 2.67
N GLU A 4 0.81 -24.17 2.52
CA GLU A 4 -0.48 -24.29 1.81
C GLU A 4 -1.64 -23.51 2.46
N ASP A 5 -1.54 -23.26 3.76
CA ASP A 5 -2.56 -22.72 4.67
C ASP A 5 -2.21 -21.32 5.22
N GLN A 6 -1.08 -20.74 4.81
CA GLN A 6 -0.44 -19.64 5.54
C GLN A 6 -0.74 -18.21 5.08
N VAL A 7 -1.47 -17.98 3.99
CA VAL A 7 -1.52 -16.61 3.42
C VAL A 7 -2.92 -16.15 3.07
N VAL A 8 -3.78 -16.11 4.09
CA VAL A 8 -4.63 -14.93 4.23
C VAL A 8 -3.67 -13.82 4.63
N TRP A 9 -3.58 -12.74 3.86
CA TRP A 9 -2.66 -11.65 4.10
C TRP A 9 -3.38 -10.48 4.80
N PRO A 10 -2.89 -10.01 5.97
CA PRO A 10 -1.91 -10.69 6.81
C PRO A 10 -2.53 -11.93 7.49
N PRO A 11 -1.73 -12.97 7.84
CA PRO A 11 -2.25 -14.19 8.46
C PRO A 11 -2.98 -13.84 9.75
N TYR A 12 -3.91 -14.71 10.16
CA TYR A 12 -4.45 -14.70 11.51
C TYR A 12 -3.27 -14.81 12.49
N TRP A 13 -2.79 -13.67 12.97
CA TRP A 13 -1.63 -13.60 13.82
C TRP A 13 -2.08 -13.33 15.25
N THR A 14 -1.94 -14.33 16.10
CA THR A 14 -1.98 -14.11 17.55
C THR A 14 -0.69 -13.42 17.96
N PRO A 15 -0.75 -12.31 18.72
CA PRO A 15 0.43 -11.61 19.20
C PRO A 15 1.12 -12.47 20.26
N THR A 16 1.93 -13.42 19.84
CA THR A 16 2.94 -14.00 20.72
C THR A 16 4.07 -12.98 20.81
N PRO A 17 4.51 -12.57 22.01
CA PRO A 17 5.74 -11.82 22.13
C PRO A 17 6.84 -12.73 21.60
N LEU A 18 7.48 -12.39 20.48
CA LEU A 18 8.58 -13.17 19.92
C LEU A 18 9.91 -12.45 20.15
N PRO A 19 10.53 -12.54 21.35
CA PRO A 19 11.95 -12.24 21.51
C PRO A 19 12.86 -13.20 20.70
N ASP A 20 12.39 -14.38 20.30
CA ASP A 20 13.28 -15.49 19.85
C ASP A 20 13.27 -15.84 18.35
N ARG A 21 12.65 -15.03 17.48
CA ARG A 21 12.70 -15.36 16.04
C ARG A 21 14.01 -14.85 15.44
N GLN A 22 14.97 -15.75 15.24
CA GLN A 22 16.18 -15.48 14.48
C GLN A 22 15.79 -15.08 13.05
N ASP A 23 16.12 -13.85 12.63
CA ASP A 23 15.94 -13.43 11.25
C ASP A 23 16.84 -14.27 10.35
N ASP A 24 16.23 -14.96 9.39
CA ASP A 24 16.92 -15.79 8.41
C ASP A 24 16.71 -15.20 7.00
N LEU A 25 17.66 -15.47 6.12
CA LEU A 25 17.55 -15.18 4.71
C LEU A 25 16.44 -16.01 4.06
N PRO A 26 15.84 -15.50 2.96
CA PRO A 26 14.90 -16.31 2.19
C PRO A 26 15.61 -17.56 1.66
N LEU A 27 14.87 -18.67 1.53
CA LEU A 27 15.41 -19.93 0.97
C LEU A 27 16.12 -19.72 -0.38
N ALA A 28 15.68 -18.72 -1.17
CA ALA A 28 16.29 -18.36 -2.44
C ALA A 28 17.79 -18.02 -2.32
N ALA A 29 18.21 -17.45 -1.19
CA ALA A 29 19.61 -17.13 -0.90
C ALA A 29 20.49 -18.38 -0.74
N THR A 30 19.88 -19.53 -0.47
CA THR A 30 20.57 -20.82 -0.24
C THR A 30 20.47 -21.79 -1.42
N LEU A 31 19.72 -21.44 -2.46
CA LEU A 31 19.55 -22.31 -3.62
C LEU A 31 20.75 -22.21 -4.55
N ASN A 32 21.40 -23.35 -4.84
CA ASN A 32 22.37 -23.43 -5.91
C ASN A 32 21.65 -23.39 -7.27
N LYS A 33 21.92 -22.37 -8.08
CA LYS A 33 21.29 -22.21 -9.40
C LYS A 33 21.72 -23.30 -10.38
N ASP A 34 22.95 -23.80 -10.26
CA ASP A 34 23.53 -24.77 -11.19
C ASP A 34 22.96 -26.19 -11.00
N GLU A 35 22.41 -26.47 -9.81
CA GLU A 35 21.75 -27.74 -9.50
C GLU A 35 20.28 -27.77 -9.92
N ASN A 36 19.72 -26.65 -10.38
CA ASN A 36 18.31 -26.60 -10.75
C ASN A 36 18.12 -27.22 -12.14
N ASN A 37 17.30 -28.26 -12.21
CA ASN A 37 16.82 -28.79 -13.49
C ASN A 37 16.14 -27.66 -14.28
N ALA A 38 16.61 -27.41 -15.51
CA ALA A 38 16.12 -26.34 -16.38
C ALA A 38 14.67 -26.52 -16.87
N GLN A 39 14.02 -27.64 -16.57
CA GLN A 39 12.62 -27.94 -16.87
C GLN A 39 12.27 -27.80 -18.37
N LYS A 40 13.20 -28.12 -19.28
CA LYS A 40 13.04 -27.89 -20.73
C LYS A 40 11.81 -28.58 -21.34
N ASP A 41 11.35 -29.68 -20.73
CA ASP A 41 10.17 -30.43 -21.18
C ASP A 41 8.85 -29.75 -20.78
N SER A 42 8.89 -28.90 -19.76
CA SER A 42 7.72 -28.16 -19.28
C SER A 42 7.27 -27.13 -20.32
N PRO A 43 5.97 -27.09 -20.68
CA PRO A 43 5.42 -26.05 -21.55
C PRO A 43 5.70 -24.64 -21.05
N LEU A 44 5.73 -24.44 -19.72
CA LEU A 44 5.99 -23.15 -19.11
C LEU A 44 7.41 -22.63 -19.43
N PHE A 45 8.41 -23.51 -19.38
CA PHE A 45 9.82 -23.15 -19.64
C PHE A 45 10.19 -23.13 -21.12
N ARG A 46 9.29 -23.57 -22.00
CA ARG A 46 9.37 -23.33 -23.46
C ARG A 46 8.93 -21.92 -23.85
N LEU A 47 8.20 -21.22 -22.98
CA LEU A 47 7.83 -19.82 -23.19
C LEU A 47 9.05 -18.91 -22.98
N SER A 48 9.05 -17.75 -23.64
CA SER A 48 10.08 -16.75 -23.41
C SER A 48 10.02 -16.22 -21.96
N PRO A 49 11.15 -15.77 -21.39
CA PRO A 49 11.18 -15.24 -20.03
C PRO A 49 10.15 -14.13 -19.77
N GLU A 50 9.90 -13.25 -20.75
CA GLU A 50 8.96 -12.13 -20.62
C GLU A 50 7.52 -12.62 -20.43
N ILE A 51 7.14 -13.67 -21.16
CA ILE A 51 5.81 -14.28 -21.01
C ILE A 51 5.71 -14.99 -19.67
N ARG A 52 6.76 -15.69 -19.23
CA ARG A 52 6.78 -16.32 -17.90
C ARG A 52 6.61 -15.29 -16.79
N VAL A 53 7.33 -14.17 -16.84
CA VAL A 53 7.20 -13.07 -15.87
C VAL A 53 5.76 -12.58 -15.79
N ARG A 54 5.09 -12.35 -16.93
CA ARG A 54 3.66 -11.96 -16.93
C ARG A 54 2.75 -13.02 -16.31
N ILE A 55 2.98 -14.29 -16.61
CA ILE A 55 2.22 -15.40 -15.99
C ILE A 55 2.44 -15.39 -14.48
N TYR A 56 3.68 -15.24 -14.03
CA TYR A 56 4.01 -15.22 -12.61
C TYR A 56 3.39 -14.03 -11.90
N ASP A 57 3.45 -12.84 -12.49
CA ASP A 57 2.84 -11.64 -11.93
C ASP A 57 1.33 -11.84 -11.76
N LEU A 58 0.64 -12.37 -12.76
CA LEU A 58 -0.79 -12.65 -12.67
C LEU A 58 -1.12 -13.75 -11.64
N ALA A 59 -0.31 -14.81 -11.60
CA ALA A 59 -0.56 -15.95 -10.72
C ALA A 59 -0.23 -15.65 -9.24
N LEU A 60 0.72 -14.76 -8.98
CA LEU A 60 1.21 -14.42 -7.64
C LEU A 60 0.74 -13.05 -7.16
N GLN A 61 -0.23 -12.44 -7.85
CA GLN A 61 -0.91 -11.24 -7.39
C GLN A 61 -1.70 -11.50 -6.10
N THR A 62 -1.72 -10.49 -5.24
CA THR A 62 -2.64 -10.47 -4.10
C THR A 62 -4.06 -10.18 -4.57
N VAL A 63 -4.98 -11.10 -4.30
CA VAL A 63 -6.40 -10.96 -4.65
C VAL A 63 -7.31 -11.11 -3.43
N CYS A 64 -8.59 -10.81 -3.55
CA CYS A 64 -9.56 -11.09 -2.48
C CYS A 64 -9.91 -12.59 -2.46
N ASP A 65 -9.87 -13.19 -1.27
CA ASP A 65 -10.24 -14.57 -1.01
C ASP A 65 -11.75 -14.77 -1.16
N GLN A 66 -12.17 -15.40 -2.25
CA GLN A 66 -13.59 -15.61 -2.56
C GLN A 66 -14.22 -16.66 -1.64
N ASP A 67 -13.44 -17.63 -1.16
CA ASP A 67 -13.88 -18.64 -0.18
C ASP A 67 -14.27 -18.00 1.17
N ARG A 68 -13.76 -16.78 1.40
CA ARG A 68 -13.92 -16.02 2.64
C ARG A 68 -14.49 -14.63 2.38
N ALA A 69 -15.39 -14.51 1.42
CA ALA A 69 -16.01 -13.26 1.07
C ALA A 69 -16.68 -12.59 2.29
N PHE A 70 -16.51 -11.28 2.38
CA PHE A 70 -17.18 -10.44 3.34
C PHE A 70 -18.69 -10.42 3.07
N GLY A 71 -19.47 -10.59 4.14
CA GLY A 71 -20.91 -10.41 4.10
C GLY A 71 -21.30 -8.98 3.71
N ASP A 72 -22.46 -8.84 3.08
CA ASP A 72 -23.00 -7.58 2.57
C ASP A 72 -23.26 -6.50 3.65
N ARG A 73 -23.38 -6.93 4.90
CA ARG A 73 -23.55 -6.03 6.06
C ARG A 73 -22.24 -5.39 6.53
N ASN A 74 -21.09 -5.84 6.03
CA ASN A 74 -19.80 -5.34 6.46
C ASN A 74 -19.50 -3.96 5.85
N PHE A 75 -19.28 -2.95 6.69
CA PHE A 75 -19.05 -1.56 6.27
C PHE A 75 -17.74 -1.38 5.48
N PHE A 76 -16.74 -2.22 5.73
CA PHE A 76 -15.46 -2.23 5.03
C PHE A 76 -15.47 -2.96 3.68
N LYS A 77 -16.57 -3.65 3.30
CA LYS A 77 -16.68 -4.34 2.01
C LYS A 77 -16.73 -3.33 0.87
N ARG A 78 -15.92 -3.55 -0.17
CA ARG A 78 -15.82 -2.69 -1.36
C ARG A 78 -15.68 -3.56 -2.61
N PRO A 79 -15.94 -3.04 -3.83
CA PRO A 79 -15.73 -3.80 -5.06
C PRO A 79 -14.30 -4.35 -5.22
N ASN A 80 -13.30 -3.59 -4.77
CA ASN A 80 -11.89 -3.98 -4.77
C ASN A 80 -11.43 -4.67 -3.47
N LEU A 81 -12.34 -4.85 -2.49
CA LEU A 81 -12.08 -5.49 -1.20
C LEU A 81 -13.31 -6.29 -0.79
N THR A 82 -13.51 -7.44 -1.45
CA THR A 82 -14.67 -8.32 -1.24
C THR A 82 -14.42 -9.40 -0.19
N GLY A 83 -13.18 -9.58 0.24
CA GLY A 83 -12.76 -10.55 1.24
C GLY A 83 -11.35 -10.23 1.76
N PRO A 84 -10.81 -11.04 2.67
CA PRO A 84 -9.41 -10.95 3.07
C PRO A 84 -8.49 -11.06 1.84
N ARG A 85 -7.35 -10.38 1.88
CA ARG A 85 -6.35 -10.52 0.81
C ARG A 85 -5.72 -11.92 0.90
N ARG A 86 -5.41 -12.53 -0.24
CA ARG A 86 -4.79 -13.86 -0.33
C ARG A 86 -3.81 -13.91 -1.49
N ILE A 87 -2.73 -14.66 -1.30
CA ILE A 87 -1.74 -14.96 -2.33
C ILE A 87 -1.76 -16.46 -2.59
N TYR A 88 -1.89 -16.86 -3.85
CA TYR A 88 -1.82 -18.26 -4.24
C TYR A 88 -0.37 -18.69 -4.44
N THR A 89 0.19 -19.38 -3.45
CA THR A 89 1.61 -19.78 -3.45
C THR A 89 1.85 -21.17 -4.06
N ALA A 90 0.81 -21.83 -4.59
CA ALA A 90 0.92 -23.16 -5.18
C ALA A 90 1.97 -23.20 -6.29
N LEU A 91 2.03 -22.17 -7.14
CA LEU A 91 3.00 -22.06 -8.21
C LEU A 91 4.45 -22.07 -7.69
N LEU A 92 4.72 -21.38 -6.59
CA LEU A 92 6.04 -21.31 -5.94
C LEU A 92 6.53 -22.68 -5.43
N ARG A 93 5.60 -23.62 -5.21
CA ARG A 93 5.88 -24.95 -4.65
C ARG A 93 6.02 -26.03 -5.72
N THR A 94 5.83 -25.69 -6.99
CA THR A 94 5.89 -26.66 -8.10
C THR A 94 7.30 -27.19 -8.33
N CYS A 95 8.30 -26.33 -8.50
CA CYS A 95 9.69 -26.71 -8.66
C CYS A 95 10.67 -25.60 -8.26
N ARG A 96 11.96 -25.96 -8.12
CA ARG A 96 13.03 -25.02 -7.75
C ARG A 96 13.24 -23.93 -8.80
N ALA A 97 13.08 -24.24 -10.09
CA ALA A 97 13.26 -23.27 -11.17
C ALA A 97 12.19 -22.16 -11.10
N VAL A 98 10.91 -22.52 -10.90
CA VAL A 98 9.84 -21.53 -10.70
C VAL A 98 10.11 -20.72 -9.44
N TYR A 99 10.43 -21.37 -8.32
CA TYR A 99 10.74 -20.67 -7.08
C TYR A 99 11.90 -19.68 -7.24
N ALA A 100 12.99 -20.06 -7.91
CA ALA A 100 14.14 -19.19 -8.15
C ALA A 100 13.78 -17.94 -8.96
N GLU A 101 12.87 -18.04 -9.94
CA GLU A 101 12.40 -16.90 -10.74
C GLU A 101 11.41 -16.00 -9.98
N THR A 102 10.70 -16.51 -8.97
CA THR A 102 9.47 -15.87 -8.47
C THR A 102 9.34 -15.68 -6.96
N TRP A 103 10.28 -16.17 -6.16
CA TRP A 103 10.19 -16.19 -4.69
C TRP A 103 9.84 -14.83 -4.04
N ALA A 104 10.27 -13.72 -4.66
CA ALA A 104 10.05 -12.37 -4.14
C ALA A 104 8.73 -11.73 -4.61
N LEU A 105 8.18 -12.18 -5.76
CA LEU A 105 6.98 -11.60 -6.37
C LEU A 105 5.77 -11.55 -5.43
N PRO A 106 5.48 -12.56 -4.58
CA PRO A 106 4.40 -12.47 -3.60
C PRO A 106 4.46 -11.22 -2.74
N LEU A 107 5.65 -10.78 -2.34
CA LEU A 107 5.81 -9.62 -1.45
C LEU A 107 5.90 -8.32 -2.23
N ILE A 108 6.58 -8.34 -3.39
CA ILE A 108 6.67 -7.18 -4.29
C ILE A 108 5.27 -6.76 -4.77
N ASN A 109 4.44 -7.74 -5.16
CA ASN A 109 3.09 -7.50 -5.67
C ASN A 109 2.05 -7.26 -4.56
N THR A 110 2.50 -7.13 -3.31
CA THR A 110 1.63 -6.96 -2.16
C THR A 110 1.85 -5.62 -1.49
N SER A 111 0.75 -4.87 -1.38
CA SER A 111 0.77 -3.61 -0.65
C SER A 111 0.74 -3.84 0.86
N LEU A 112 1.61 -3.12 1.57
CA LEU A 112 1.53 -2.94 3.00
C LEU A 112 0.30 -2.10 3.34
N VAL A 113 -0.63 -2.66 4.10
CA VAL A 113 -1.88 -1.97 4.47
C VAL A 113 -1.74 -1.27 5.83
N ILE A 114 -1.96 0.04 5.85
CA ILE A 114 -1.98 0.92 7.02
C ILE A 114 -3.40 1.49 7.17
N HIS A 115 -3.98 1.40 8.37
CA HIS A 115 -5.33 1.91 8.64
C HIS A 115 -5.32 2.85 9.84
N GLU A 116 -5.57 4.12 9.57
CA GLU A 116 -5.76 5.25 10.47
C GLU A 116 -7.11 5.94 10.17
N GLY A 117 -8.03 5.19 9.53
CA GLY A 117 -9.43 5.55 9.34
C GLY A 117 -10.30 5.11 10.51
N SER A 118 -11.60 5.26 10.36
CA SER A 118 -12.61 4.82 11.32
C SER A 118 -12.54 3.31 11.56
N ASP A 119 -12.65 2.87 12.82
CA ASP A 119 -12.53 1.46 13.19
C ASP A 119 -13.62 0.57 12.59
N GLU A 120 -14.83 1.11 12.36
CA GLU A 120 -15.94 0.35 11.75
C GLU A 120 -15.69 0.03 10.26
N ASP A 121 -14.87 0.82 9.58
CA ASP A 121 -14.45 0.62 8.18
C ASP A 121 -13.12 -0.14 8.06
N ARG A 122 -12.60 -0.65 9.19
CA ARG A 122 -11.38 -1.45 9.25
C ARG A 122 -11.70 -2.91 8.88
N PRO A 123 -11.04 -3.48 7.85
CA PRO A 123 -11.26 -4.88 7.50
C PRO A 123 -10.81 -5.83 8.64
N PRO A 124 -11.51 -6.95 8.84
CA PRO A 124 -11.17 -7.98 9.82
C PRO A 124 -9.90 -8.68 9.35
N ASN A 125 -8.98 -8.93 10.28
CA ASN A 125 -7.55 -9.22 10.10
C ASN A 125 -6.74 -7.91 10.06
N ARG A 126 -6.04 -7.66 11.17
CA ARG A 126 -5.47 -6.36 11.52
C ARG A 126 -4.55 -5.85 10.38
N PRO A 127 -4.62 -4.57 9.99
CA PRO A 127 -3.60 -3.93 9.16
C PRO A 127 -2.21 -4.24 9.72
N HIS A 128 -1.22 -4.24 8.84
CA HIS A 128 0.15 -4.65 9.12
C HIS A 128 0.79 -3.85 10.25
N SER A 129 0.22 -2.68 10.55
CA SER A 129 0.59 -1.83 11.65
C SER A 129 -0.57 -1.59 12.63
N VAL A 130 -0.22 -1.54 13.91
CA VAL A 130 -1.06 -0.98 14.97
C VAL A 130 -0.27 0.20 15.52
N MET A 131 -0.88 1.39 15.57
CA MET A 131 -0.29 2.53 16.27
C MET A 131 -0.13 2.18 17.75
N CYS A 132 1.09 1.88 18.15
CA CYS A 132 1.51 1.70 19.52
C CYS A 132 2.96 2.20 19.62
N PRO A 133 3.24 3.25 20.42
CA PRO A 133 4.59 3.82 20.56
C PRO A 133 5.68 2.79 20.91
N ASN A 134 5.30 1.67 21.55
CA ASN A 134 6.21 0.67 22.09
C ASN A 134 5.99 -0.76 21.54
N LYS A 135 5.29 -0.96 20.41
CA LYS A 135 5.12 -2.30 19.79
C LYS A 135 5.63 -2.31 18.35
N ARG A 136 6.23 -3.43 17.95
CA ARG A 136 6.80 -3.66 16.61
C ARG A 136 5.79 -3.24 15.53
N LEU A 137 6.17 -2.24 14.73
CA LEU A 137 5.32 -1.56 13.76
C LEU A 137 4.80 -2.48 12.64
N PHE A 138 5.54 -3.55 12.34
CA PHE A 138 5.23 -4.50 11.27
C PHE A 138 5.39 -5.94 11.77
N TYR A 139 4.47 -6.81 11.38
CA TYR A 139 4.55 -8.25 11.64
C TYR A 139 5.27 -9.00 10.50
N LEU A 140 6.40 -8.47 10.04
CA LEU A 140 7.18 -8.97 8.91
C LEU A 140 8.63 -9.27 9.34
N GLN A 141 9.25 -10.29 8.74
CA GLN A 141 10.70 -10.47 8.84
C GLN A 141 11.42 -9.33 8.10
N ALA A 142 12.68 -9.06 8.46
CA ALA A 142 13.45 -7.98 7.86
C ALA A 142 13.49 -8.05 6.33
N TRP A 143 13.83 -9.21 5.75
CA TRP A 143 13.84 -9.39 4.29
C TRP A 143 12.45 -9.21 3.65
N GLN A 144 11.37 -9.55 4.36
CA GLN A 144 10.01 -9.39 3.84
C GLN A 144 9.61 -7.92 3.77
N LEU A 145 9.96 -7.14 4.79
CA LEU A 145 9.73 -5.70 4.81
C LEU A 145 10.46 -4.98 3.68
N LEU A 146 11.69 -5.41 3.36
CA LEU A 146 12.47 -4.86 2.25
C LEU A 146 11.84 -5.14 0.88
N LEU A 147 11.15 -6.26 0.71
CA LEU A 147 10.50 -6.61 -0.56
C LEU A 147 9.17 -5.91 -0.82
N ILE A 148 8.60 -5.21 0.16
CA ILE A 148 7.34 -4.48 -0.04
C ILE A 148 7.55 -3.39 -1.11
N GLY A 149 6.82 -3.51 -2.22
CA GLY A 149 6.83 -2.57 -3.35
C GLY A 149 5.66 -1.58 -3.35
N GLY A 150 4.64 -1.78 -2.51
CA GLY A 150 3.47 -0.91 -2.44
C GLY A 150 3.00 -0.63 -1.02
N VAL A 151 2.34 0.51 -0.81
CA VAL A 151 1.71 0.88 0.47
C VAL A 151 0.31 1.41 0.22
N ASP A 152 -0.66 0.89 0.97
CA ASP A 152 -2.07 1.28 0.92
C ASP A 152 -2.46 1.83 2.29
N MET A 153 -2.64 3.15 2.37
CA MET A 153 -2.93 3.88 3.59
C MET A 153 -4.37 4.37 3.57
N THR A 154 -5.11 4.12 4.64
CA THR A 154 -6.43 4.70 4.87
C THR A 154 -6.36 5.68 6.03
N PHE A 155 -6.89 6.89 5.88
CA PHE A 155 -6.83 7.93 6.90
C PHE A 155 -8.18 8.62 7.12
N GLN A 156 -8.41 9.03 8.36
CA GLN A 156 -9.30 10.15 8.67
C GLN A 156 -8.74 11.46 8.09
N GLN A 157 -9.63 12.36 7.68
CA GLN A 157 -9.27 13.67 7.13
C GLN A 157 -8.32 14.44 8.07
N ILE A 158 -8.58 14.43 9.38
CA ILE A 158 -7.71 15.06 10.39
C ILE A 158 -6.27 14.51 10.38
N ARG A 159 -6.10 13.21 10.15
CA ARG A 159 -4.77 12.58 10.13
C ARG A 159 -4.01 12.99 8.87
N LEU A 160 -4.70 13.13 7.73
CA LEU A 160 -4.10 13.67 6.52
C LEU A 160 -3.68 15.14 6.68
N GLU A 161 -4.55 15.96 7.27
CA GLU A 161 -4.27 17.38 7.52
C GLU A 161 -3.08 17.60 8.46
N ASN A 162 -2.84 16.65 9.37
CA ASN A 162 -1.76 16.69 10.34
C ASN A 162 -0.49 15.94 9.89
N GLY A 163 -0.28 15.74 8.59
CA GLY A 163 0.95 15.15 8.06
C GLY A 163 1.09 13.63 8.26
N GLY A 164 -0.03 12.90 8.27
CA GLY A 164 -0.05 11.46 8.50
C GLY A 164 0.70 10.66 7.43
N ILE A 165 0.74 11.14 6.17
CA ILE A 165 1.48 10.47 5.09
C ILE A 165 2.98 10.52 5.39
N GLU A 166 3.50 11.69 5.69
CA GLU A 166 4.90 11.96 6.02
C GLU A 166 5.32 11.20 7.27
N GLU A 167 4.47 11.18 8.30
CA GLU A 167 4.71 10.42 9.51
C GLU A 167 4.92 8.92 9.21
N TRP A 168 4.05 8.32 8.40
CA TRP A 168 4.14 6.91 8.04
C TRP A 168 5.30 6.60 7.10
N LEU A 169 5.59 7.46 6.12
CA LEU A 169 6.74 7.29 5.24
C LEU A 169 8.05 7.35 6.03
N ARG A 170 8.19 8.30 6.97
CA ARG A 170 9.36 8.37 7.86
C ARG A 170 9.51 7.11 8.73
N ARG A 171 8.41 6.64 9.32
CA ARG A 171 8.41 5.40 10.12
C ARG A 171 8.82 4.19 9.28
N LEU A 172 8.31 4.10 8.05
CA LEU A 172 8.64 3.03 7.11
C LEU A 172 10.10 3.11 6.64
N HIS A 173 10.60 4.32 6.40
CA HIS A 173 12.01 4.54 6.06
C HIS A 173 12.93 4.02 7.17
N HIS A 174 12.72 4.44 8.41
CA HIS A 174 13.50 3.97 9.56
C HIS A 174 13.40 2.45 9.76
N ALA A 175 12.19 1.88 9.64
CA ALA A 175 12.00 0.44 9.75
C ALA A 175 12.74 -0.34 8.65
N ARG A 176 12.76 0.17 7.42
CA ARG A 176 13.53 -0.41 6.31
C ARG A 176 15.04 -0.22 6.54
N GLY A 177 15.49 0.92 7.04
CA GLY A 177 16.88 1.15 7.44
C GLY A 177 17.38 0.08 8.41
N HIS A 178 16.62 -0.15 9.49
CA HIS A 178 16.93 -1.22 10.44
C HIS A 178 16.88 -2.62 9.81
N ALA A 179 15.91 -2.90 8.93
CA ALA A 179 15.85 -4.17 8.22
C ALA A 179 17.06 -4.39 7.28
N ARG A 180 17.59 -3.35 6.63
CA ARG A 180 18.82 -3.42 5.83
C ARG A 180 20.01 -3.80 6.69
N GLU A 181 20.17 -3.14 7.84
CA GLU A 181 21.25 -3.43 8.80
C GLU A 181 21.21 -4.89 9.25
N ILE A 182 20.03 -5.40 9.64
CA ILE A 182 19.86 -6.81 10.03
C ILE A 182 20.26 -7.73 8.87
N MET A 183 19.81 -7.48 7.64
CA MET A 183 20.13 -8.35 6.50
C MET A 183 21.61 -8.32 6.10
N ARG A 184 22.26 -7.15 6.17
CA ARG A 184 23.71 -7.03 5.98
C ARG A 184 24.49 -7.79 7.04
N ARG A 185 24.04 -7.73 8.30
CA ARG A 185 24.62 -8.49 9.41
C ARG A 185 24.44 -9.99 9.20
N VAL A 186 23.23 -10.47 8.91
CA VAL A 186 22.96 -11.89 8.66
C VAL A 186 23.77 -12.43 7.48
N ALA A 187 23.89 -11.65 6.39
CA ALA A 187 24.75 -12.01 5.26
C ALA A 187 26.24 -12.08 5.65
N SER A 188 26.67 -11.27 6.62
CA SER A 188 28.03 -11.26 7.12
C SER A 188 28.32 -12.40 8.11
N GLU A 189 27.36 -12.75 8.96
CA GLU A 189 27.49 -13.83 9.96
C GLU A 189 27.42 -15.22 9.32
N LYS A 190 26.60 -15.40 8.26
CA LYS A 190 26.51 -16.66 7.52
C LYS A 190 27.69 -16.93 6.59
N HIS A 191 28.76 -16.15 6.68
CA HIS A 191 29.96 -16.30 5.86
C HIS A 191 30.72 -17.61 6.14
N LEU A 192 30.64 -18.50 5.16
CA LEU A 192 31.85 -19.02 4.49
C LEU A 192 32.11 -18.22 3.19
N GLY A 193 32.33 -16.91 3.29
CA GLY A 193 33.12 -16.12 2.32
C GLY A 193 32.59 -15.91 0.90
N SER A 194 31.35 -16.24 0.56
CA SER A 194 30.86 -16.05 -0.82
C SER A 194 30.34 -14.63 -1.04
N GLN A 195 31.05 -13.85 -1.87
CA GLN A 195 30.61 -12.54 -2.38
C GLN A 195 29.17 -12.59 -2.94
N SER A 196 28.77 -13.74 -3.47
CA SER A 196 27.43 -13.99 -4.01
C SER A 196 26.29 -13.72 -3.01
N LEU A 197 26.48 -13.96 -1.71
CA LEU A 197 25.42 -13.75 -0.71
C LEU A 197 25.23 -12.26 -0.39
N LYS A 198 26.32 -11.50 -0.33
CA LYS A 198 26.28 -10.04 -0.18
C LYS A 198 25.59 -9.42 -1.40
N ASP A 199 25.98 -9.86 -2.59
CA ASP A 199 25.38 -9.40 -3.84
C ASP A 199 23.88 -9.75 -3.89
N PHE A 200 23.48 -10.93 -3.39
CA PHE A 200 22.07 -11.28 -3.27
C PHE A 200 21.31 -10.32 -2.37
N VAL A 201 21.83 -10.01 -1.18
CA VAL A 201 21.15 -9.10 -0.24
C VAL A 201 21.05 -7.69 -0.81
N GLU A 202 22.14 -7.14 -1.33
CA GLU A 202 22.13 -5.77 -1.87
C GLU A 202 21.21 -5.68 -3.10
N ASN A 203 21.35 -6.59 -4.07
CA ASN A 203 20.62 -6.48 -5.34
C ASN A 203 19.17 -6.99 -5.26
N SER A 204 18.90 -8.02 -4.46
CA SER A 204 17.59 -8.71 -4.47
C SER A 204 16.68 -8.32 -3.31
N LEU A 205 17.21 -7.73 -2.23
CA LEU A 205 16.42 -7.28 -1.08
C LEU A 205 16.46 -5.76 -0.93
N ILE A 206 17.66 -5.19 -0.80
CA ILE A 206 17.85 -3.78 -0.42
C ILE A 206 17.47 -2.83 -1.57
N GLY A 207 17.76 -3.22 -2.81
CA GLY A 207 17.43 -2.45 -4.01
C GLY A 207 15.94 -2.31 -4.32
N VAL A 208 15.05 -3.06 -3.66
CA VAL A 208 13.61 -2.93 -3.88
C VAL A 208 13.13 -1.59 -3.29
N LYS A 209 12.42 -0.80 -4.11
CA LYS A 209 11.86 0.50 -3.73
C LYS A 209 10.33 0.44 -3.75
N ILE A 210 9.70 1.38 -3.05
CA ILE A 210 8.23 1.53 -3.12
C ILE A 210 7.88 2.24 -4.42
N ARG A 211 7.03 1.60 -5.23
CA ARG A 211 6.59 2.08 -6.55
C ARG A 211 5.12 2.49 -6.58
N ALA A 212 4.34 2.07 -5.58
CA ALA A 212 2.92 2.37 -5.52
C ALA A 212 2.51 2.84 -4.12
N LEU A 213 2.06 4.08 -4.02
CA LEU A 213 1.42 4.64 -2.84
C LEU A 213 -0.08 4.81 -3.13
N THR A 214 -0.93 4.31 -2.25
CA THR A 214 -2.36 4.58 -2.27
C THR A 214 -2.73 5.25 -0.96
N VAL A 215 -3.41 6.39 -1.04
CA VAL A 215 -3.96 7.12 0.09
C VAL A 215 -5.47 7.17 -0.07
N ARG A 216 -6.20 6.66 0.91
CA ARG A 216 -7.66 6.55 0.88
C ARG A 216 -8.30 7.36 1.99
N VAL A 217 -9.34 8.10 1.65
CA VAL A 217 -10.30 8.69 2.60
C VAL A 217 -11.65 8.06 2.33
N ASN A 218 -12.16 7.29 3.30
CA ASN A 218 -13.45 6.63 3.14
C ASN A 218 -14.60 7.61 3.37
N ARG A 219 -15.79 7.17 2.97
CA ARG A 219 -17.06 7.90 3.15
C ARG A 219 -17.35 8.37 4.59
N ARG A 220 -16.81 7.70 5.62
CA ARG A 220 -16.99 8.05 7.04
C ARG A 220 -15.80 8.77 7.65
N ASP A 221 -14.73 8.97 6.88
CA ASP A 221 -13.45 9.48 7.36
C ASP A 221 -13.30 11.00 7.14
N TRP A 222 -14.28 11.63 6.49
CA TRP A 222 -14.38 13.09 6.33
C TRP A 222 -14.83 13.76 7.62
N TRP A 223 -14.52 15.04 7.85
CA TRP A 223 -15.01 15.74 9.05
C TRP A 223 -16.54 15.89 9.11
N ASN A 224 -17.17 16.09 7.95
CA ASN A 224 -18.59 16.46 7.82
C ASN A 224 -19.44 15.31 7.28
N TRP A 225 -18.97 14.06 7.37
CA TRP A 225 -19.67 12.90 6.82
C TRP A 225 -21.05 12.69 7.45
N THR A 226 -21.24 13.09 8.71
CA THR A 226 -22.52 13.05 9.44
C THR A 226 -23.44 14.22 9.11
N ASN A 227 -22.98 15.23 8.37
CA ASN A 227 -23.77 16.44 8.13
C ASN A 227 -24.67 16.24 6.91
N ASP A 228 -25.92 16.67 7.06
CA ASP A 228 -26.90 16.61 5.99
C ASP A 228 -26.52 17.54 4.82
N PRO A 229 -26.42 17.06 3.57
CA PRO A 229 -26.06 17.91 2.44
C PRO A 229 -27.10 19.01 2.17
N SER A 230 -28.38 18.81 2.52
CA SER A 230 -29.47 19.77 2.30
C SER A 230 -29.51 20.94 3.28
N THR A 231 -28.84 20.86 4.43
CA THR A 231 -28.89 21.95 5.41
C THR A 231 -28.05 23.15 4.92
N ASN A 232 -28.71 24.31 4.79
CA ASN A 232 -28.07 25.62 4.61
C ASN A 232 -27.43 26.12 5.92
N SER A 233 -26.69 25.25 6.60
CA SER A 233 -25.93 25.65 7.79
C SER A 233 -24.82 26.64 7.39
N PRO A 234 -24.41 27.60 8.23
CA PRO A 234 -23.14 28.32 8.06
C PRO A 234 -21.93 27.37 7.90
N GLU A 235 -22.07 26.09 8.26
CA GLU A 235 -21.14 25.01 7.90
C GLU A 235 -21.02 24.72 6.40
N ARG A 236 -21.90 25.24 5.53
CA ARG A 236 -21.68 25.21 4.07
C ARG A 236 -20.42 25.99 3.69
N ALA A 237 -20.06 27.03 4.47
CA ALA A 237 -18.74 27.67 4.40
C ALA A 237 -17.64 26.80 5.05
N SER A 238 -17.97 25.96 6.03
CA SER A 238 -17.09 24.91 6.57
C SER A 238 -16.97 23.69 5.64
N ARG A 239 -17.83 23.49 4.64
CA ARG A 239 -17.63 22.50 3.55
C ARG A 239 -16.45 22.89 2.66
N LYS A 240 -16.09 24.18 2.60
CA LYS A 240 -14.78 24.63 2.07
C LYS A 240 -13.60 24.21 2.96
N ARG A 241 -13.83 23.76 4.21
CA ARG A 241 -12.81 23.17 5.11
C ARG A 241 -12.75 21.65 5.06
N MET A 242 -13.65 20.97 4.35
CA MET A 242 -13.47 19.55 3.98
C MET A 242 -12.17 19.34 3.16
N ILE A 243 -11.53 20.47 2.79
CA ILE A 243 -10.60 20.71 1.69
C ILE A 243 -9.63 21.84 2.09
N ARG A 244 -9.21 21.89 3.37
CA ARG A 244 -7.84 22.36 3.70
C ARG A 244 -6.86 21.17 3.71
N VAL A 245 -7.29 20.09 3.06
CA VAL A 245 -6.55 18.88 2.81
C VAL A 245 -5.50 19.24 1.77
N VAL A 246 -4.24 19.30 2.21
CA VAL A 246 -3.06 18.98 1.39
C VAL A 246 -2.69 20.04 0.34
N GLN A 247 -2.63 21.32 0.72
CA GLN A 247 -1.53 22.13 0.18
C GLN A 247 -0.36 22.01 1.17
N PRO A 248 0.79 21.48 0.74
CA PRO A 248 2.03 21.74 1.41
C PRO A 248 2.26 23.26 1.34
N ASN A 249 1.88 24.03 2.35
CA ASN A 249 2.36 25.42 2.44
C ASN A 249 3.88 25.47 2.74
N THR A 250 4.50 24.30 2.82
CA THR A 250 5.92 24.08 3.03
C THR A 250 6.30 23.03 2.00
N PRO A 251 7.40 23.18 1.23
CA PRO A 251 7.91 22.11 0.39
C PRO A 251 8.02 20.86 1.26
N HIS A 252 7.17 19.86 1.04
CA HIS A 252 7.21 18.63 1.83
C HIS A 252 8.51 17.96 1.48
N ASP A 253 9.48 18.07 2.38
CA ASP A 253 10.77 17.46 2.21
C ASP A 253 10.67 16.04 2.76
N PHE A 254 10.49 15.10 1.85
CA PHE A 254 10.65 13.69 2.15
C PHE A 254 12.14 13.30 2.25
N GLY A 255 13.05 14.29 2.18
CA GLY A 255 14.50 14.16 2.08
C GLY A 255 15.13 13.26 3.15
N PRO A 256 16.40 12.86 2.94
CA PRO A 256 17.11 12.00 3.87
C PRO A 256 17.18 12.66 5.24
N TYR A 257 16.60 12.02 6.25
CA TYR A 257 16.74 12.46 7.63
C TYR A 257 18.21 12.29 8.02
N ALA A 258 18.79 13.32 8.63
CA ALA A 258 20.22 13.62 8.72
C ALA A 258 21.17 12.55 9.31
N ASN A 259 20.71 11.32 9.60
CA ASN A 259 21.53 10.19 10.06
C ASN A 259 21.13 8.82 9.45
N ASP A 260 20.18 8.75 8.51
CA ASP A 260 19.71 7.49 7.91
C ASP A 260 20.40 7.25 6.54
N ASP A 261 20.84 6.01 6.30
CA ASP A 261 21.46 5.52 5.05
C ASP A 261 20.86 6.19 3.79
N ALA A 262 21.74 6.62 2.88
CA ALA A 262 21.49 7.35 1.63
C ALA A 262 20.55 6.70 0.59
N GLU A 263 19.81 5.64 0.97
CA GLU A 263 18.98 4.85 0.09
C GLU A 263 17.54 5.37 0.04
N PRO A 264 17.07 5.88 -1.12
CA PRO A 264 15.72 6.43 -1.23
C PRO A 264 14.66 5.38 -0.89
N LEU A 265 13.57 5.82 -0.27
CA LEU A 265 12.42 4.96 0.07
C LEU A 265 11.57 4.66 -1.17
N LEU A 266 11.30 5.72 -1.95
CA LEU A 266 10.45 5.69 -3.14
C LEU A 266 11.32 5.46 -4.38
N GLY A 267 10.79 4.70 -5.33
CA GLY A 267 11.40 4.56 -6.65
C GLY A 267 11.17 5.82 -7.49
N GLU A 268 12.02 6.04 -8.49
CA GLU A 268 11.86 7.13 -9.46
C GLU A 268 10.57 7.00 -10.29
N ASP A 269 10.08 5.77 -10.44
CA ASP A 269 8.82 5.40 -11.10
C ASP A 269 7.62 5.36 -10.14
N CYS A 270 7.76 5.85 -8.91
CA CYS A 270 6.71 5.78 -7.90
C CYS A 270 5.46 6.55 -8.34
N THR A 271 4.29 5.94 -8.16
CA THR A 271 2.99 6.59 -8.38
C THR A 271 2.24 6.74 -7.07
N LEU A 272 1.47 7.83 -6.96
CA LEU A 272 0.60 8.08 -5.82
C LEU A 272 -0.85 8.16 -6.29
N SER A 273 -1.72 7.36 -5.69
CA SER A 273 -3.15 7.35 -5.97
C SER A 273 -3.93 7.83 -4.75
N PHE A 274 -4.62 8.96 -4.88
CA PHE A 274 -5.62 9.40 -3.91
C PHE A 274 -6.97 8.80 -4.26
N VAL A 275 -7.55 8.05 -3.33
CA VAL A 275 -8.88 7.45 -3.46
C VAL A 275 -9.83 8.10 -2.48
N LEU A 276 -10.71 8.94 -2.99
CA LEU A 276 -11.64 9.73 -2.21
C LEU A 276 -13.04 9.13 -2.35
N GLU A 277 -13.62 8.67 -1.25
CA GLU A 277 -14.95 8.07 -1.24
C GLU A 277 -15.95 8.91 -0.44
N THR A 278 -17.19 9.04 -0.92
CA THR A 278 -18.28 9.67 -0.17
C THR A 278 -19.63 9.00 -0.44
N PHE A 279 -20.66 9.39 0.31
CA PHE A 279 -22.04 8.95 0.06
C PHE A 279 -22.61 9.65 -1.19
N GLY A 280 -23.46 8.97 -1.96
CA GLY A 280 -24.08 9.50 -3.18
C GLY A 280 -24.62 10.93 -3.06
N PRO A 281 -25.41 11.27 -2.03
CA PRO A 281 -25.90 12.64 -1.81
C PRO A 281 -24.83 13.73 -1.63
N LYS A 282 -23.58 13.35 -1.43
CA LYS A 282 -22.42 14.22 -1.22
C LYS A 282 -21.44 14.18 -2.41
N ALA A 283 -21.82 13.59 -3.54
CA ALA A 283 -20.96 13.46 -4.72
C ALA A 283 -20.26 14.77 -5.13
N GLU A 284 -21.02 15.87 -5.17
CA GLU A 284 -20.53 17.20 -5.54
C GLU A 284 -19.43 17.72 -4.59
N GLU A 285 -19.43 17.27 -3.33
CA GLU A 285 -18.39 17.64 -2.36
C GLU A 285 -17.02 17.03 -2.75
N LEU A 286 -17.00 15.87 -3.42
CA LEU A 286 -15.77 15.30 -3.97
C LEU A 286 -15.23 16.08 -5.15
N ASP A 287 -16.10 16.58 -6.04
CA ASP A 287 -15.65 17.26 -7.26
C ASP A 287 -14.89 18.56 -6.95
N TYR A 288 -15.27 19.26 -5.87
CA TYR A 288 -14.45 20.37 -5.36
C TYR A 288 -13.07 19.88 -4.91
N THR A 289 -13.00 18.81 -4.13
CA THR A 289 -11.74 18.26 -3.61
C THR A 289 -10.82 17.84 -4.75
N VAL A 290 -11.39 17.17 -5.75
CA VAL A 290 -10.70 16.79 -6.99
C VAL A 290 -10.14 18.00 -7.70
N ASN A 291 -10.92 19.08 -7.83
CA ASN A 291 -10.45 20.28 -8.52
C ASN A 291 -9.27 20.94 -7.80
N GLN A 292 -9.25 20.96 -6.46
CA GLN A 292 -8.09 21.43 -5.70
C GLN A 292 -6.88 20.50 -5.86
N ALA A 293 -7.11 19.18 -5.88
CA ALA A 293 -6.06 18.18 -5.96
C ALA A 293 -5.31 18.14 -7.29
N LYS A 294 -5.88 18.71 -8.36
CA LYS A 294 -5.20 18.86 -9.66
C LYS A 294 -3.93 19.72 -9.58
N ASP A 295 -3.90 20.65 -8.63
CA ASP A 295 -2.77 21.56 -8.41
C ASP A 295 -1.80 21.05 -7.33
N TRP A 296 -2.04 19.86 -6.77
CA TRP A 296 -1.15 19.28 -5.76
C TRP A 296 0.14 18.75 -6.39
N VAL A 297 1.23 18.96 -5.66
CA VAL A 297 2.57 18.51 -6.01
C VAL A 297 3.20 17.92 -4.75
N PHE A 298 3.74 16.71 -4.87
CA PHE A 298 4.45 16.05 -3.76
C PHE A 298 5.91 15.88 -4.16
N SER A 299 6.84 16.33 -3.32
CA SER A 299 8.25 16.08 -3.60
C SER A 299 8.53 14.57 -3.55
N ILE A 300 9.47 14.08 -4.36
CA ILE A 300 10.09 12.77 -4.14
C ILE A 300 11.47 13.05 -3.56
N PRO A 301 11.87 12.39 -2.47
CA PRO A 301 13.23 12.54 -1.99
C PRO A 301 14.18 11.87 -2.98
N SER A 302 15.00 12.69 -3.62
CA SER A 302 16.12 12.20 -4.43
C SER A 302 17.41 12.32 -3.61
N PRO A 303 18.29 11.31 -3.65
CA PRO A 303 19.63 11.41 -3.06
C PRO A 303 20.59 12.32 -3.86
N SER A 304 20.17 12.88 -5.00
CA SER A 304 21.03 13.72 -5.84
C SER A 304 21.25 15.13 -5.25
N GLN A 305 22.51 15.56 -5.32
CA GLN A 305 23.06 16.81 -4.79
C GLN A 305 22.32 18.07 -5.28
N GLU A 306 22.45 19.14 -4.48
CA GLU A 306 22.01 20.51 -4.79
C GLU A 306 22.19 20.84 -6.28
N GLY A 307 21.09 21.09 -6.99
CA GLY A 307 21.10 21.63 -8.35
C GLY A 307 20.65 20.71 -9.49
N GLN A 308 20.19 19.47 -9.25
CA GLN A 308 19.56 18.64 -10.29
C GLN A 308 18.04 18.52 -10.11
N ASN A 309 17.32 18.58 -11.25
CA ASN A 309 15.87 18.53 -11.41
C ASN A 309 15.15 17.72 -10.32
N ARG A 310 14.48 18.42 -9.39
CA ARG A 310 13.72 17.76 -8.33
C ARG A 310 12.54 17.02 -8.97
N HIS A 311 12.51 15.70 -8.84
CA HIS A 311 11.36 14.93 -9.26
C HIS A 311 10.20 15.17 -8.30
N VAL A 312 9.04 15.45 -8.86
CA VAL A 312 7.80 15.66 -8.11
C VAL A 312 6.72 14.73 -8.62
N LEU A 313 5.81 14.31 -7.74
CA LEU A 313 4.58 13.66 -8.13
C LEU A 313 3.56 14.74 -8.44
N GLY A 314 3.26 14.91 -9.72
CA GLY A 314 2.24 15.83 -10.21
C GLY A 314 1.06 15.08 -10.81
N TRP A 315 -0.12 15.70 -10.79
CA TRP A 315 -1.34 15.10 -11.33
C TRP A 315 -1.18 14.61 -12.78
N ASN A 316 -1.64 13.40 -13.08
CA ASN A 316 -1.47 12.75 -14.39
C ASN A 316 -2.42 13.30 -15.50
N GLY A 317 -3.28 14.27 -15.18
CA GLY A 317 -4.25 14.84 -16.13
C GLY A 317 -5.58 14.10 -16.22
N GLN A 318 -5.77 13.02 -15.44
CA GLN A 318 -6.98 12.21 -15.46
C GLN A 318 -7.56 12.01 -14.05
N VAL A 319 -8.88 11.85 -13.99
CA VAL A 319 -9.61 11.47 -12.77
C VAL A 319 -10.49 10.29 -13.15
N ARG A 320 -10.36 9.18 -12.43
CA ARG A 320 -11.28 8.06 -12.59
C ARG A 320 -12.49 8.27 -11.68
N ASN A 321 -13.66 8.28 -12.29
CA ASN A 321 -14.93 8.35 -11.60
C ASN A 321 -15.47 6.93 -11.47
N GLU A 322 -15.63 6.48 -10.23
CA GLU A 322 -16.15 5.16 -9.92
C GLU A 322 -17.34 5.33 -8.97
N SER A 323 -18.28 4.40 -9.05
CA SER A 323 -19.35 4.34 -8.06
C SER A 323 -19.80 2.90 -7.88
N TRP A 324 -20.29 2.59 -6.69
CA TRP A 324 -20.78 1.27 -6.37
C TRP A 324 -21.93 1.37 -5.37
N GLU A 325 -22.75 0.34 -5.32
CA GLU A 325 -23.92 0.31 -4.45
C GLU A 325 -23.72 -0.62 -3.28
N ARG A 326 -24.26 -0.20 -2.14
CA ARG A 326 -24.35 -1.02 -0.94
C ARG A 326 -25.68 -1.75 -0.90
N THR A 327 -25.60 -3.00 -0.50
CA THR A 327 -26.75 -3.85 -0.24
C THR A 327 -27.50 -3.47 1.03
N VAL A 328 -26.87 -2.75 1.96
CA VAL A 328 -27.46 -2.39 3.27
C VAL A 328 -27.27 -0.92 3.58
N ASN A 329 -28.37 -0.25 3.95
CA ASN A 329 -28.41 1.15 4.37
C ASN A 329 -27.50 1.39 5.59
N GLU A 330 -27.00 2.62 5.76
CA GLU A 330 -26.34 3.02 7.00
C GLU A 330 -27.36 3.27 8.11
N PRO A 331 -27.47 2.41 9.14
CA PRO A 331 -28.45 2.63 10.19
C PRO A 331 -28.09 3.85 11.05
N HIS A 332 -26.84 4.28 11.11
CA HIS A 332 -26.42 5.36 12.01
C HIS A 332 -26.52 6.78 11.40
N ILE A 333 -26.90 6.92 10.13
CA ILE A 333 -26.93 8.21 9.44
C ILE A 333 -28.39 8.65 9.19
N ALA A 334 -28.94 9.46 10.10
CA ALA A 334 -30.34 9.87 10.05
C ALA A 334 -30.68 10.66 8.76
N TRP A 335 -29.81 11.56 8.32
CA TRP A 335 -30.07 12.38 7.14
C TRP A 335 -30.15 11.55 5.85
N LEU A 336 -29.41 10.44 5.76
CA LEU A 336 -29.39 9.55 4.60
C LEU A 336 -30.74 8.83 4.37
N ARG A 337 -31.60 8.81 5.39
CA ARG A 337 -32.95 8.23 5.34
C ARG A 337 -34.02 9.19 4.78
N LYS A 338 -33.69 10.47 4.57
CA LYS A 338 -34.66 11.44 4.04
C LYS A 338 -35.15 11.01 2.64
N PRO A 339 -36.45 11.20 2.32
CA PRO A 339 -37.02 10.77 1.04
C PRO A 339 -36.29 11.30 -0.19
N VAL A 340 -35.76 12.53 -0.10
CA VAL A 340 -34.98 13.19 -1.16
C VAL A 340 -33.74 12.41 -1.59
N TYR A 341 -33.19 11.54 -0.72
CA TYR A 341 -32.01 10.74 -1.02
C TYR A 341 -32.31 9.27 -1.36
N SER A 342 -33.59 8.88 -1.39
CA SER A 342 -34.00 7.48 -1.57
C SER A 342 -33.37 6.77 -2.78
N ALA A 343 -33.19 7.48 -3.90
CA ALA A 343 -32.60 6.95 -5.13
C ALA A 343 -31.07 6.75 -5.07
N ILE A 344 -30.36 7.47 -4.20
CA ILE A 344 -28.89 7.52 -4.20
C ILE A 344 -28.27 7.21 -2.82
N ARG A 345 -29.08 6.95 -1.80
CA ARG A 345 -28.62 6.73 -0.41
C ARG A 345 -27.67 5.56 -0.22
N ASN A 346 -27.77 4.55 -1.08
CA ASN A 346 -26.92 3.36 -1.04
C ASN A 346 -25.72 3.45 -1.98
N ARG A 347 -25.67 4.49 -2.81
CA ARG A 347 -24.57 4.72 -3.74
C ARG A 347 -23.39 5.30 -2.99
N ILE A 348 -22.21 4.75 -3.24
CA ILE A 348 -20.92 5.29 -2.83
C ILE A 348 -20.24 5.84 -4.08
N GLU A 349 -19.81 7.08 -3.98
CA GLU A 349 -19.11 7.80 -5.03
C GLU A 349 -17.62 7.78 -4.73
N VAL A 350 -16.82 7.49 -5.74
CA VAL A 350 -15.37 7.38 -5.62
C VAL A 350 -14.72 8.23 -6.71
N ARG A 351 -13.70 8.98 -6.33
CA ARG A 351 -12.81 9.70 -7.24
C ARG A 351 -11.39 9.21 -7.00
N VAL A 352 -10.75 8.73 -8.05
CA VAL A 352 -9.34 8.33 -7.99
C VAL A 352 -8.51 9.33 -8.78
N ILE A 353 -7.58 9.98 -8.09
CA ILE A 353 -6.66 10.97 -8.64
C ILE A 353 -5.26 10.36 -8.58
N GLN A 354 -4.58 10.30 -9.71
CA GLN A 354 -3.25 9.72 -9.79
C GLN A 354 -2.20 10.81 -10.03
N PHE A 355 -1.11 10.71 -9.29
CA PHE A 355 0.07 11.54 -9.40
C PHE A 355 1.22 10.66 -9.87
N ILE A 356 1.93 11.15 -10.89
CA ILE A 356 3.04 10.45 -11.53
C ILE A 356 4.31 11.30 -11.45
N PRO A 357 5.50 10.70 -11.55
CA PRO A 357 6.75 11.44 -11.58
C PRO A 357 6.77 12.44 -12.75
N LYS A 358 7.10 13.68 -12.43
CA LYS A 358 7.34 14.79 -13.36
C LYS A 358 8.62 15.51 -12.95
N LEU A 359 9.25 16.17 -13.91
CA LEU A 359 10.30 17.14 -13.61
C LEU A 359 9.63 18.36 -12.98
N ALA A 360 10.17 18.88 -11.88
CA ALA A 360 9.78 20.19 -11.39
C ALA A 360 9.98 21.21 -12.51
N GLN A 361 8.94 22.01 -12.77
CA GLN A 361 9.07 23.20 -13.61
C GLN A 361 9.64 24.30 -12.71
N ASP A 362 10.70 24.97 -13.18
CA ASP A 362 11.37 26.07 -12.47
C ASP A 362 10.45 27.26 -12.15
#